data_AF-A0A1J5RJD0-F1
#
_entry.id   AF-A0A1J5RJD0-F1
#
_cell.length_a   1.000
_cell.length_b   1.000
_cell.length_c   1.000
_cell.angle_alpha   90.00
_cell.angle_beta   90.00
_cell.angle_gamma   90.00
#
_symmetry.space_group_name_H-M   'P 1'
#
loop_
_entity.id
_entity.type
_entity.pdbx_description
1 polymer ?
#
loop_
_entity_poly.entity_id
_entity_poly.type
_entity_poly.pdbx_seq_one_letter_code
_entity_poly.pdbx_strand_id
1 'polypeptide(L)'
;MKRKLVLGAGVAAVSLASLAWVTGANAALLIDRGLPTINLNNSAGANRSNVAWTETGYNPSDYWMVGDTFANTSSKIWFIDTIRLWTVGTTGTTALWGGIDGSTIGLVSGSGTVSNAAYADSSTYQGYSGAYRDMHQVDFAVNIALAAGQTYDFFLDGTGGDYGVPFVHASNAALSGSPQVGANDSLREANVVGGSVISADAWTSLGNGWDKGSDVNVQAFGSVPEPATYAMLIPGLGLLGFMGRRRKQRKAA
;
A
#
# COMPACT_ATOMS: atom_id res chain seq x y z
N MET A 1 -65.73 21.12 -48.80
CA MET A 1 -65.32 19.89 -48.10
C MET A 1 -63.90 19.52 -48.51
N LYS A 2 -62.91 19.74 -47.62
CA LYS A 2 -61.50 19.35 -47.84
C LYS A 2 -61.11 18.43 -46.67
N ARG A 3 -60.89 17.13 -46.92
CA ARG A 3 -60.26 16.21 -45.95
C ARG A 3 -58.76 16.19 -46.22
N LYS A 4 -57.96 16.73 -45.30
CA LYS A 4 -56.51 16.55 -45.28
C LYS A 4 -56.20 15.34 -44.39
N LEU A 5 -55.56 14.34 -45.01
CA LEU A 5 -54.99 13.16 -44.36
C LEU A 5 -53.69 13.59 -43.65
N VAL A 6 -53.59 13.39 -42.34
CA VAL A 6 -52.35 13.59 -41.57
C VAL A 6 -51.63 12.24 -41.53
N LEU A 7 -50.48 12.13 -42.21
CA LEU A 7 -49.56 11.01 -42.06
C LEU A 7 -48.67 11.26 -40.84
N GLY A 8 -48.77 10.41 -39.84
CA GLY A 8 -47.83 10.34 -38.72
C GLY A 8 -46.52 9.69 -39.16
N ALA A 9 -45.40 10.33 -38.85
CA ALA A 9 -44.08 9.71 -38.89
C ALA A 9 -43.58 9.60 -37.45
N GLY A 10 -43.78 8.43 -36.86
CA GLY A 10 -43.05 8.01 -35.66
C GLY A 10 -41.67 7.51 -36.05
N VAL A 11 -40.61 8.06 -35.46
CA VAL A 11 -39.29 7.44 -35.45
C VAL A 11 -38.83 7.36 -34.00
N ALA A 12 -38.61 6.12 -33.59
CA ALA A 12 -38.25 5.68 -32.26
C ALA A 12 -36.93 6.28 -31.78
N ALA A 13 -36.97 6.93 -30.61
CA ALA A 13 -35.81 7.21 -29.81
C ALA A 13 -35.43 5.92 -29.04
N VAL A 14 -34.42 5.19 -29.51
CA VAL A 14 -33.78 4.13 -28.72
C VAL A 14 -32.63 4.75 -27.96
N SER A 15 -32.92 5.23 -26.76
CA SER A 15 -31.94 5.70 -25.78
C SER A 15 -31.34 4.48 -25.08
N LEU A 16 -30.22 3.95 -25.57
CA LEU A 16 -29.44 2.95 -24.84
C LEU A 16 -28.59 3.67 -23.79
N ALA A 17 -29.19 4.00 -22.65
CA ALA A 17 -28.46 4.47 -21.48
C ALA A 17 -27.85 3.26 -20.75
N SER A 18 -26.69 2.80 -21.21
CA SER A 18 -25.84 1.92 -20.40
C SER A 18 -25.15 2.78 -19.33
N LEU A 19 -25.89 3.11 -18.27
CA LEU A 19 -25.30 3.53 -17.01
C LEU A 19 -24.57 2.30 -16.44
N ALA A 20 -23.32 2.12 -16.86
CA ALA A 20 -22.38 1.32 -16.11
C ALA A 20 -22.18 2.06 -14.78
N TRP A 21 -22.88 1.60 -13.75
CA TRP A 21 -22.57 1.97 -12.39
C TRP A 21 -21.15 1.50 -12.15
N VAL A 22 -20.18 2.41 -12.21
CA VAL A 22 -18.86 2.18 -11.65
C VAL A 22 -19.10 2.14 -10.15
N THR A 23 -19.46 0.97 -9.62
CA THR A 23 -19.29 0.72 -8.20
C THR A 23 -17.79 0.86 -7.97
N GLY A 24 -17.36 1.92 -7.29
CA GLY A 24 -15.98 2.04 -6.83
C GLY A 24 -15.68 0.76 -6.07
N ALA A 25 -14.85 -0.10 -6.65
CA ALA A 25 -14.39 -1.28 -5.97
C ALA A 25 -13.66 -0.79 -4.71
N ASN A 26 -14.05 -1.27 -3.53
CA ASN A 26 -13.24 -1.05 -2.34
C ASN A 26 -11.82 -1.54 -2.64
N ALA A 27 -10.81 -0.75 -2.28
CA ALA A 27 -9.43 -1.13 -2.45
C ALA A 27 -9.20 -2.49 -1.78
N ALA A 28 -8.74 -3.47 -2.56
CA ALA A 28 -8.44 -4.81 -2.08
C ALA A 28 -7.15 -4.78 -1.26
N LEU A 29 -7.10 -5.55 -0.17
CA LEU A 29 -5.88 -5.79 0.57
C LEU A 29 -4.97 -6.72 -0.24
N LEU A 30 -3.84 -6.19 -0.72
CA LEU A 30 -2.88 -6.89 -1.58
C LEU A 30 -1.74 -7.53 -0.78
N ILE A 31 -1.30 -6.85 0.29
CA ILE A 31 -0.32 -7.35 1.25
C ILE A 31 -0.89 -7.20 2.65
N ASP A 32 -0.82 -8.27 3.44
CA ASP A 32 -1.19 -8.25 4.85
C ASP A 32 -0.03 -8.71 5.73
N ARG A 33 0.70 -7.74 6.26
CA ARG A 33 1.59 -7.85 7.43
C ARG A 33 1.12 -6.89 8.52
N GLY A 34 -0.20 -6.80 8.75
CA GLY A 34 -0.78 -5.89 9.73
C GLY A 34 -0.37 -6.15 11.17
N LEU A 35 -0.81 -5.27 12.08
CA LEU A 35 -0.52 -5.41 13.50
C LEU A 35 -0.98 -6.79 14.04
N PRO A 36 -0.22 -7.36 14.99
CA PRO A 36 -0.64 -8.46 15.84
C PRO A 36 -2.04 -8.26 16.45
N THR A 37 -2.79 -9.34 16.62
CA THR A 37 -4.15 -9.26 17.21
C THR A 37 -4.11 -8.99 18.72
N ILE A 38 -3.00 -9.29 19.38
CA ILE A 38 -2.80 -9.07 20.81
C ILE A 38 -1.43 -8.45 21.06
N ASN A 39 -1.24 -7.88 22.24
CA ASN A 39 0.04 -7.34 22.65
C ASN A 39 1.06 -8.43 22.99
N LEU A 40 1.95 -8.69 22.04
CA LEU A 40 3.07 -9.63 22.17
C LEU A 40 4.39 -8.90 22.42
N ASN A 41 4.36 -7.87 23.25
CA ASN A 41 5.57 -7.13 23.65
C ASN A 41 6.21 -7.75 24.91
N ASN A 42 6.76 -6.92 25.81
CA ASN A 42 7.58 -7.35 26.94
C ASN A 42 6.87 -8.32 27.88
N SER A 43 5.59 -8.09 28.18
CA SER A 43 4.77 -8.96 29.05
C SER A 43 4.57 -10.38 28.52
N ALA A 44 4.73 -10.61 27.21
CA ALA A 44 4.59 -11.92 26.60
C ALA A 44 5.80 -12.85 26.84
N GLY A 45 6.88 -12.35 27.45
CA GLY A 45 8.05 -13.15 27.82
C GLY A 45 8.69 -13.82 26.60
N ALA A 46 8.83 -15.15 26.64
CA ALA A 46 9.41 -15.92 25.53
C ALA A 46 8.61 -15.78 24.22
N ASN A 47 7.30 -15.57 24.31
CA ASN A 47 6.41 -15.37 23.17
C ASN A 47 6.42 -13.92 22.65
N ARG A 48 7.29 -13.06 23.17
CA ARG A 48 7.46 -11.70 22.64
C ARG A 48 7.78 -11.76 21.16
N SER A 49 6.95 -11.11 20.38
CA SER A 49 6.95 -11.10 18.92
C SER A 49 6.99 -9.69 18.35
N ASN A 50 6.81 -8.66 19.16
CA ASN A 50 6.69 -7.28 18.69
C ASN A 50 7.94 -6.51 19.09
N VAL A 51 8.40 -5.67 18.18
CA VAL A 51 9.57 -4.82 18.36
C VAL A 51 9.38 -3.53 17.57
N ALA A 52 10.04 -2.45 17.99
CA ALA A 52 10.02 -1.19 17.30
C ALA A 52 11.44 -0.79 16.93
N TRP A 53 11.69 -0.48 15.67
CA TRP A 53 13.01 -0.21 15.13
C TRP A 53 13.16 1.25 14.73
N THR A 54 14.34 1.80 15.00
CA THR A 54 14.81 3.06 14.48
C THR A 54 16.32 3.07 14.54
N GLU A 55 16.95 3.91 13.73
CA GLU A 55 18.39 4.09 13.77
C GLU A 55 18.80 5.19 14.75
N THR A 56 19.96 5.02 15.35
CA THR A 56 20.52 6.00 16.28
C THR A 56 21.43 7.00 15.56
N GLY A 57 21.68 8.18 16.17
CA GLY A 57 22.64 9.14 15.62
C GLY A 57 22.09 10.08 14.53
N TYR A 58 20.79 10.37 14.55
CA TYR A 58 20.15 11.29 13.60
C TYR A 58 20.85 12.65 13.50
N ASN A 59 21.27 12.99 12.28
CA ASN A 59 21.60 14.33 11.86
C ASN A 59 20.69 14.69 10.67
N PRO A 60 19.99 15.84 10.67
CA PRO A 60 19.12 16.22 9.56
C PRO A 60 19.77 16.21 8.17
N SER A 61 21.11 16.30 8.09
CA SER A 61 21.85 16.20 6.83
C SER A 61 22.34 14.79 6.48
N ASP A 62 22.33 13.87 7.43
CA ASP A 62 22.87 12.50 7.33
C ASP A 62 22.21 11.60 8.40
N TYR A 63 21.26 10.78 7.99
CA TYR A 63 20.56 9.87 8.89
C TYR A 63 20.14 8.59 8.18
N TRP A 64 19.61 7.64 8.95
CA TRP A 64 19.12 6.38 8.42
C TRP A 64 17.64 6.21 8.68
N MET A 65 16.95 5.63 7.69
CA MET A 65 15.55 5.25 7.75
C MET A 65 15.43 3.74 7.86
N VAL A 66 14.42 3.26 8.57
CA VAL A 66 14.09 1.83 8.62
C VAL A 66 12.95 1.52 7.66
N GLY A 67 13.06 0.37 7.01
CA GLY A 67 12.15 -0.11 6.01
C GLY A 67 12.10 -1.61 5.93
N ASP A 68 11.46 -2.11 4.88
CA ASP A 68 11.37 -3.52 4.54
C ASP A 68 10.88 -3.64 3.09
N THR A 69 10.50 -4.84 2.68
CA THR A 69 10.10 -5.19 1.33
C THR A 69 8.77 -5.92 1.31
N PHE A 70 8.10 -5.92 0.16
CA PHE A 70 7.07 -6.91 -0.16
C PHE A 70 7.12 -7.23 -1.65
N ALA A 71 6.65 -8.43 -2.03
CA ALA A 71 6.65 -8.88 -3.42
C ALA A 71 5.25 -9.06 -3.97
N ASN A 72 5.06 -8.70 -5.25
CA ASN A 72 3.87 -9.07 -5.99
C ASN A 72 3.90 -10.57 -6.33
N THR A 73 3.18 -11.36 -5.56
CA THR A 73 3.05 -12.82 -5.73
C THR A 73 1.96 -13.23 -6.73
N SER A 74 1.21 -12.27 -7.27
CA SER A 74 0.20 -12.50 -8.30
C SER A 74 0.84 -12.68 -9.68
N SER A 75 0.11 -13.33 -10.59
CA SER A 75 0.47 -13.39 -12.01
C SER A 75 0.10 -12.12 -12.80
N LYS A 76 -0.35 -11.06 -12.11
CA LYS A 76 -0.84 -9.81 -12.69
C LYS A 76 -0.22 -8.61 -12.00
N ILE A 77 -0.21 -7.48 -12.70
CA ILE A 77 0.19 -6.19 -12.13
C ILE A 77 -0.75 -5.83 -10.97
N TRP A 78 -0.18 -5.34 -9.88
CA TRP A 78 -0.88 -4.66 -8.81
C TRP A 78 -0.83 -3.15 -9.03
N PHE A 79 -1.96 -2.48 -8.88
CA PHE A 79 -2.02 -1.03 -8.76
C PHE A 79 -2.30 -0.69 -7.31
N ILE A 80 -1.24 -0.31 -6.59
CA ILE A 80 -1.29 0.02 -5.16
C ILE A 80 -1.58 1.51 -5.04
N ASP A 81 -2.62 1.84 -4.28
CA ASP A 81 -3.05 3.22 -4.01
C ASP A 81 -2.79 3.66 -2.57
N THR A 82 -2.60 2.71 -1.66
CA THR A 82 -2.35 2.98 -0.24
C THR A 82 -1.30 2.03 0.31
N ILE A 83 -0.30 2.58 1.00
CA ILE A 83 0.59 1.82 1.88
C ILE A 83 0.35 2.29 3.31
N ARG A 84 0.09 1.34 4.20
CA ARG A 84 -0.15 1.55 5.63
C ARG A 84 1.00 0.99 6.44
N LEU A 85 1.54 1.80 7.32
CA LEU A 85 2.58 1.44 8.29
C LEU A 85 2.12 1.77 9.71
N TRP A 86 2.88 1.31 10.70
CA TRP A 86 2.64 1.64 12.10
C TRP A 86 3.91 2.15 12.76
N THR A 87 3.74 3.15 13.60
CA THR A 87 4.81 3.72 14.42
C THR A 87 4.55 3.53 15.90
N VAL A 88 5.62 3.60 16.69
CA VAL A 88 5.58 3.50 18.15
C VAL A 88 6.13 4.77 18.79
N GLY A 89 5.44 5.27 19.81
CA GLY A 89 5.78 6.51 20.50
C GLY A 89 5.40 7.76 19.68
N THR A 90 6.12 8.85 19.91
CA THR A 90 5.85 10.15 19.28
C THR A 90 6.07 10.09 17.77
N THR A 91 5.07 10.50 16.99
CA THR A 91 5.16 10.68 15.53
C THR A 91 4.77 12.12 15.20
N GLY A 92 5.71 12.88 14.63
CA GLY A 92 5.52 14.28 14.24
C GLY A 92 5.16 14.38 12.76
N THR A 93 6.16 14.32 11.89
CA THR A 93 5.99 14.25 10.44
C THR A 93 6.22 12.83 9.94
N THR A 94 5.69 12.54 8.75
CA THR A 94 5.86 11.23 8.10
C THR A 94 6.12 11.44 6.61
N ALA A 95 6.92 10.57 6.01
CA ALA A 95 7.10 10.47 4.58
C ALA A 95 7.38 9.00 4.23
N LEU A 96 6.99 8.61 3.01
CA LEU A 96 7.25 7.28 2.47
C LEU A 96 8.28 7.41 1.36
N TRP A 97 9.38 6.69 1.51
CA TRP A 97 10.36 6.48 0.47
C TRP A 97 10.27 5.04 -0.03
N GLY A 98 10.65 4.81 -1.27
CA GLY A 98 10.60 3.46 -1.83
C GLY A 98 10.96 3.40 -3.30
N GLY A 99 10.99 2.18 -3.81
CA GLY A 99 11.36 1.85 -5.18
C GLY A 99 11.21 0.37 -5.45
N ILE A 100 11.26 -0.01 -6.73
CA ILE A 100 11.37 -1.42 -7.10
C ILE A 100 12.77 -1.90 -6.68
N ASP A 101 12.88 -3.12 -6.17
CA ASP A 101 14.18 -3.70 -5.79
C ASP A 101 15.21 -3.58 -6.93
N GLY A 102 16.42 -3.13 -6.59
CA GLY A 102 17.49 -2.81 -7.53
C GLY A 102 17.32 -1.52 -8.34
N SER A 103 16.29 -0.71 -8.06
CA SER A 103 16.09 0.62 -8.65
C SER A 103 16.43 1.75 -7.66
N THR A 104 16.37 2.99 -8.14
CA THR A 104 16.55 4.17 -7.29
C THR A 104 15.43 4.28 -6.26
N ILE A 105 15.79 4.37 -4.98
CA ILE A 105 14.87 4.72 -3.90
C ILE A 105 14.62 6.23 -3.93
N GLY A 106 13.36 6.64 -4.00
CA GLY A 106 12.96 8.04 -4.04
C GLY A 106 11.78 8.34 -3.12
N LEU A 107 11.45 9.62 -2.98
CA LEU A 107 10.28 10.05 -2.24
C LEU A 107 9.00 9.63 -3.00
N VAL A 108 8.20 8.78 -2.37
CA VAL A 108 6.96 8.24 -2.93
C VAL A 108 5.76 9.06 -2.47
N SER A 109 5.75 9.44 -1.19
CA SER A 109 4.73 10.29 -0.59
C SER A 109 5.34 11.19 0.48
N GLY A 110 5.16 12.51 0.35
CA GLY A 110 5.74 13.49 1.29
C GLY A 110 5.00 13.62 2.63
N SER A 111 3.88 12.91 2.80
CA SER A 111 3.07 12.93 4.02
C SER A 111 2.13 11.73 4.08
N GLY A 112 1.99 11.12 5.26
CA GLY A 112 0.95 10.14 5.55
C GLY A 112 -0.14 10.70 6.46
N THR A 113 -1.35 10.16 6.36
CA THR A 113 -2.44 10.44 7.31
C THR A 113 -2.19 9.65 8.59
N VAL A 114 -1.95 10.35 9.70
CA VAL A 114 -1.64 9.73 11.00
C VAL A 114 -2.92 9.61 11.82
N SER A 115 -3.14 8.43 12.41
CA SER A 115 -4.25 8.18 13.34
C SER A 115 -3.80 7.27 14.48
N ASN A 116 -4.48 7.33 15.63
CA ASN A 116 -4.16 6.46 16.76
C ASN A 116 -4.40 5.00 16.39
N ALA A 117 -3.50 4.12 16.82
CA ALA A 117 -3.59 2.69 16.65
C ALA A 117 -3.50 1.97 18.00
N ALA A 118 -4.10 0.79 18.04
CA ALA A 118 -3.99 -0.18 19.13
C ALA A 118 -4.01 -1.59 18.53
N TYR A 119 -3.53 -2.57 19.28
CA TYR A 119 -3.78 -3.98 18.96
C TYR A 119 -5.28 -4.28 19.08
N ALA A 120 -5.75 -5.42 18.58
CA ALA A 120 -7.18 -5.75 18.60
C ALA A 120 -7.74 -5.93 20.02
N ASP A 121 -6.87 -6.22 21.01
CA ASP A 121 -7.21 -6.21 22.44
C ASP A 121 -7.31 -4.81 23.07
N SER A 122 -7.24 -3.75 22.25
CA SER A 122 -7.25 -2.32 22.64
C SER A 122 -6.04 -1.83 23.42
N SER A 123 -5.02 -2.66 23.64
CA SER A 123 -3.78 -2.21 24.25
C SER A 123 -2.82 -1.60 23.21
N THR A 124 -1.85 -0.82 23.69
CA THR A 124 -0.80 -0.22 22.85
C THR A 124 0.54 -0.89 23.08
N TYR A 125 1.61 -0.39 22.46
CA TYR A 125 2.94 -0.98 22.54
C TYR A 125 3.49 -0.93 23.96
N GLN A 126 3.96 -2.06 24.50
CA GLN A 126 4.63 -2.09 25.79
C GLN A 126 6.15 -2.14 25.60
N GLY A 127 6.85 -1.07 25.97
CA GLY A 127 8.30 -1.03 25.91
C GLY A 127 8.98 -2.02 26.88
N TYR A 128 10.29 -2.18 26.73
CA TYR A 128 11.11 -3.05 27.59
C TYR A 128 11.02 -2.68 29.08
N SER A 129 10.82 -1.39 29.40
CA SER A 129 10.61 -0.92 30.78
C SER A 129 9.26 -1.33 31.38
N GLY A 130 8.38 -1.96 30.60
CA GLY A 130 7.00 -2.27 30.97
C GLY A 130 6.03 -1.10 30.79
N ALA A 131 6.52 0.11 30.47
CA ALA A 131 5.69 1.26 30.18
C ALA A 131 5.01 1.13 28.81
N TYR A 132 3.74 1.53 28.74
CA TYR A 132 3.03 1.63 27.47
C TYR A 132 3.44 2.89 26.70
N ARG A 133 3.43 2.76 25.38
CA ARG A 133 3.71 3.81 24.40
C ARG A 133 2.55 3.89 23.44
N ASP A 134 2.24 5.08 22.99
CA ASP A 134 1.24 5.27 21.94
C ASP A 134 1.69 4.58 20.66
N MET A 135 0.73 4.19 19.84
CA MET A 135 0.97 3.69 18.49
C MET A 135 0.16 4.51 17.52
N HIS A 136 0.71 4.70 16.33
CA HIS A 136 0.00 5.39 15.26
C HIS A 136 0.00 4.53 14.01
N GLN A 137 -1.13 4.53 13.32
CA GLN A 137 -1.24 4.06 11.95
C GLN A 137 -0.96 5.24 11.03
N VAL A 138 -0.17 5.00 9.99
CA VAL A 138 0.19 5.99 8.98
C VAL A 138 -0.21 5.47 7.61
N ASP A 139 -1.20 6.13 7.00
CA ASP A 139 -1.71 5.78 5.68
C ASP A 139 -1.16 6.74 4.62
N PHE A 140 -0.34 6.21 3.72
CA PHE A 140 0.23 6.96 2.59
C PHE A 140 -0.59 6.71 1.33
N ALA A 141 -1.12 7.77 0.74
CA ALA A 141 -1.63 7.71 -0.63
C ALA A 141 -0.43 7.60 -1.59
N VAL A 142 -0.49 6.62 -2.48
CA VAL A 142 0.56 6.28 -3.45
C VAL A 142 -0.03 6.00 -4.82
N ASN A 143 0.82 5.85 -5.84
CA ASN A 143 0.41 5.45 -7.19
C ASN A 143 1.48 4.51 -7.76
N ILE A 144 1.49 3.27 -7.28
CA ILE A 144 2.52 2.29 -7.61
C ILE A 144 1.92 1.21 -8.51
N ALA A 145 2.56 0.97 -9.65
CA ALA A 145 2.29 -0.20 -10.48
C ALA A 145 3.40 -1.22 -10.23
N LEU A 146 3.09 -2.33 -9.57
CA LEU A 146 4.05 -3.39 -9.26
C LEU A 146 3.77 -4.60 -10.16
N ALA A 147 4.68 -4.91 -11.08
CA ALA A 147 4.50 -6.04 -11.98
C ALA A 147 4.62 -7.39 -11.26
N ALA A 148 4.09 -8.44 -11.89
CA ALA A 148 4.15 -9.79 -11.35
C ALA A 148 5.61 -10.21 -11.04
N GLY A 149 5.85 -10.70 -9.83
CA GLY A 149 7.16 -11.14 -9.36
C GLY A 149 8.12 -10.01 -8.96
N GLN A 150 7.74 -8.74 -9.06
CA GLN A 150 8.57 -7.64 -8.58
C GLN A 150 8.49 -7.49 -7.06
N THR A 151 9.62 -7.13 -6.46
CA THR A 151 9.74 -6.71 -5.07
C THR A 151 9.77 -5.19 -5.00
N TYR A 152 9.14 -4.63 -3.98
CA TYR A 152 9.13 -3.20 -3.68
C TYR A 152 9.77 -2.98 -2.32
N ASP A 153 10.80 -2.13 -2.28
CA ASP A 153 11.40 -1.64 -1.04
C ASP A 153 10.64 -0.40 -0.58
N PHE A 154 10.37 -0.29 0.72
CA PHE A 154 9.76 0.87 1.33
C PHE A 154 10.46 1.25 2.63
N PHE A 155 10.48 2.55 2.94
CA PHE A 155 11.12 3.11 4.13
C PHE A 155 10.23 4.18 4.74
N LEU A 156 10.16 4.18 6.06
CA LEU A 156 9.48 5.24 6.79
C LEU A 156 10.48 6.34 7.16
N ASP A 157 10.15 7.55 6.73
CA ASP A 157 10.84 8.77 7.09
C ASP A 157 9.93 9.69 7.90
N GLY A 158 10.50 10.72 8.52
CA GLY A 158 9.79 11.78 9.19
C GLY A 158 10.49 12.23 10.46
N THR A 159 9.71 12.78 11.38
CA THR A 159 10.19 13.20 12.70
C THR A 159 9.43 12.47 13.79
N GLY A 160 10.12 12.05 14.84
CA GLY A 160 9.49 11.32 15.93
C GLY A 160 10.50 10.72 16.90
N GLY A 161 9.96 10.14 17.97
CA GLY A 161 10.73 9.46 19.02
C GLY A 161 11.84 10.29 19.66
N ASP A 162 12.67 9.61 20.44
CA ASP A 162 13.82 10.23 21.11
C ASP A 162 15.04 10.37 20.16
N TYR A 163 15.00 9.71 19.01
CA TYR A 163 16.10 9.67 18.03
C TYR A 163 15.87 10.57 16.81
N GLY A 164 14.84 11.43 16.83
CA GLY A 164 14.57 12.37 15.74
C GLY A 164 13.85 11.76 14.52
N VAL A 165 13.91 10.45 14.34
CA VAL A 165 13.15 9.68 13.35
C VAL A 165 12.11 8.76 14.01
N PRO A 166 10.94 8.51 13.38
CA PRO A 166 9.91 7.65 13.96
C PRO A 166 10.41 6.22 14.16
N PHE A 167 9.96 5.56 15.23
CA PHE A 167 10.13 4.11 15.37
C PHE A 167 9.09 3.40 14.52
N VAL A 168 9.51 2.48 13.66
CA VAL A 168 8.60 1.62 12.89
C VAL A 168 8.29 0.34 13.66
N HIS A 169 7.02 -0.06 13.71
CA HIS A 169 6.60 -1.30 14.33
C HIS A 169 6.93 -2.50 13.43
N ALA A 170 7.50 -3.54 14.01
CA ALA A 170 7.83 -4.79 13.34
C ALA A 170 7.41 -6.00 14.20
N SER A 171 7.22 -7.13 13.55
CA SER A 171 6.80 -8.37 14.20
C SER A 171 7.57 -9.58 13.70
N ASN A 172 7.78 -10.57 14.56
CA ASN A 172 8.25 -11.89 14.12
C ASN A 172 7.14 -12.65 13.38
N ALA A 173 7.49 -13.21 12.22
CA ALA A 173 6.52 -13.86 11.34
C ALA A 173 5.78 -15.04 11.99
N ALA A 174 6.49 -15.86 12.77
CA ALA A 174 5.97 -17.10 13.33
C ALA A 174 5.14 -16.90 14.60
N LEU A 175 5.38 -15.81 15.34
CA LEU A 175 4.80 -15.59 16.67
C LEU A 175 3.76 -14.46 16.72
N SER A 176 3.64 -13.62 15.69
CA SER A 176 2.80 -12.40 15.73
C SER A 176 1.30 -12.67 15.92
N GLY A 177 0.82 -13.87 15.53
CA GLY A 177 -0.60 -14.20 15.52
C GLY A 177 -1.41 -13.44 14.45
N SER A 178 -0.77 -12.66 13.57
CA SER A 178 -1.39 -12.01 12.41
C SER A 178 -0.82 -12.58 11.11
N PRO A 179 -1.50 -12.39 9.95
CA PRO A 179 -0.89 -12.65 8.66
C PRO A 179 0.44 -11.88 8.52
N GLN A 180 1.45 -12.55 7.97
CA GLN A 180 2.80 -12.03 7.76
C GLN A 180 3.25 -12.35 6.34
N VAL A 181 2.43 -11.96 5.36
CA VAL A 181 2.63 -12.29 3.94
C VAL A 181 3.97 -11.75 3.44
N GLY A 182 4.82 -12.65 2.94
CA GLY A 182 6.11 -12.28 2.36
C GLY A 182 7.20 -11.93 3.38
N ALA A 183 6.95 -12.13 4.68
CA ALA A 183 7.97 -11.95 5.71
C ALA A 183 9.15 -12.91 5.51
N ASN A 184 10.37 -12.41 5.71
CA ASN A 184 11.61 -13.12 5.42
C ASN A 184 12.72 -12.88 6.46
N ASP A 185 12.40 -12.30 7.62
CA ASP A 185 13.32 -11.96 8.69
C ASP A 185 14.46 -11.00 8.26
N SER A 186 14.28 -10.28 7.15
CA SER A 186 15.22 -9.30 6.60
C SER A 186 14.55 -7.93 6.46
N LEU A 187 14.98 -7.00 7.29
CA LEU A 187 14.61 -5.59 7.21
C LEU A 187 15.43 -4.87 6.14
N ARG A 188 15.09 -3.60 5.92
CA ARG A 188 15.85 -2.66 5.13
C ARG A 188 16.25 -1.46 5.98
N GLU A 189 17.40 -0.89 5.67
CA GLU A 189 17.82 0.43 6.14
C GLU A 189 18.29 1.27 4.94
N ALA A 190 18.11 2.59 4.98
CA ALA A 190 18.56 3.49 3.92
C ALA A 190 19.18 4.75 4.49
N ASN A 191 20.36 5.12 3.97
CA ASN A 191 21.06 6.33 4.37
C ASN A 191 20.63 7.52 3.51
N VAL A 192 20.17 8.58 4.16
CA VAL A 192 19.78 9.83 3.55
C VAL A 192 20.84 10.89 3.82
N VAL A 193 21.49 11.36 2.75
CA VAL A 193 22.48 12.45 2.82
C VAL A 193 22.03 13.60 1.94
N GLY A 194 21.95 14.81 2.52
CA GLY A 194 21.51 16.00 1.80
C GLY A 194 20.11 15.88 1.17
N GLY A 195 19.23 15.06 1.77
CA GLY A 195 17.87 14.83 1.28
C GLY A 195 17.77 13.85 0.11
N SER A 196 18.78 13.02 -0.12
CA SER A 196 18.74 11.93 -1.11
C SER A 196 19.20 10.62 -0.48
N VAL A 197 18.57 9.51 -0.87
CA VAL A 197 19.04 8.18 -0.48
C VAL A 197 20.32 7.86 -1.25
N ILE A 198 21.40 7.56 -0.54
CA ILE A 198 22.70 7.24 -1.15
C ILE A 198 23.07 5.77 -1.04
N SER A 199 22.50 5.05 -0.08
CA SER A 199 22.60 3.59 0.06
C SER A 199 21.32 3.03 0.68
N ALA A 200 21.06 1.77 0.38
CA ALA A 200 20.01 0.98 1.01
C ALA A 200 20.52 -0.45 1.16
N ASP A 201 20.42 -0.98 2.37
CA ASP A 201 21.04 -2.25 2.76
C ASP A 201 20.04 -3.16 3.47
N ALA A 202 20.33 -4.46 3.43
CA ALA A 202 19.54 -5.50 4.08
C ALA A 202 20.19 -5.88 5.41
N TRP A 203 19.38 -6.08 6.45
CA TRP A 203 19.86 -6.56 7.73
C TRP A 203 18.80 -7.42 8.43
N THR A 204 19.23 -8.21 9.42
CA THR A 204 18.32 -9.02 10.23
C THR A 204 18.39 -8.60 11.68
N SER A 205 17.25 -8.57 12.36
CA SER A 205 17.17 -8.27 13.79
C SER A 205 17.67 -9.40 14.69
N LEU A 206 17.72 -10.64 14.16
CA LEU A 206 18.20 -11.79 14.92
C LEU A 206 19.69 -11.64 15.27
N GLY A 207 19.97 -11.45 16.55
CA GLY A 207 21.33 -11.22 17.05
C GLY A 207 21.79 -9.76 16.98
N ASN A 208 20.99 -8.86 16.39
CA ASN A 208 21.29 -7.43 16.26
C ASN A 208 20.28 -6.60 17.07
N GLY A 209 20.38 -6.70 18.39
CA GLY A 209 19.48 -5.99 19.32
C GLY A 209 18.18 -6.73 19.63
N TRP A 210 17.87 -7.82 18.92
CA TRP A 210 16.72 -8.68 19.22
C TRP A 210 17.06 -10.17 19.13
N ASP A 211 16.25 -10.99 19.80
CA ASP A 211 16.44 -12.45 19.93
C ASP A 211 15.74 -13.27 18.83
N LYS A 212 15.11 -12.59 17.86
CA LYS A 212 14.29 -13.17 16.79
C LYS A 212 14.45 -12.37 15.50
N GLY A 213 14.08 -12.97 14.37
CA GLY A 213 13.87 -12.23 13.13
C GLY A 213 12.57 -11.44 13.17
N SER A 214 12.54 -10.27 12.53
CA SER A 214 11.36 -9.41 12.42
C SER A 214 11.25 -8.83 11.04
N ASP A 215 10.02 -8.50 10.68
CA ASP A 215 9.65 -7.78 9.49
C ASP A 215 8.78 -6.57 9.85
N VAL A 216 8.91 -5.46 9.12
CA VAL A 216 8.06 -4.28 9.34
C VAL A 216 6.62 -4.65 9.06
N ASN A 217 5.73 -4.25 9.98
CA ASN A 217 4.31 -4.39 9.75
C ASN A 217 3.85 -3.41 8.66
N VAL A 218 3.25 -3.96 7.61
CA VAL A 218 2.79 -3.21 6.44
C VAL A 218 1.49 -3.80 5.89
N GLN A 219 0.60 -2.93 5.44
CA GLN A 219 -0.52 -3.31 4.58
C GLN A 219 -0.48 -2.49 3.29
N ALA A 220 -0.70 -3.15 2.15
CA ALA A 220 -0.82 -2.48 0.86
C ALA A 220 -2.21 -2.71 0.29
N PHE A 221 -2.87 -1.63 -0.15
CA PHE A 221 -4.21 -1.66 -0.70
C PHE A 221 -4.21 -1.20 -2.15
N GLY A 222 -5.11 -1.75 -2.94
CA GLY A 222 -5.25 -1.34 -4.33
C GLY A 222 -6.11 -2.26 -5.17
N SER A 223 -5.76 -2.42 -6.43
CA SER A 223 -6.51 -3.25 -7.38
C SER A 223 -5.63 -4.19 -8.18
N VAL A 224 -6.24 -5.29 -8.61
CA VAL A 224 -5.66 -6.23 -9.59
C VAL A 224 -6.58 -6.22 -10.80
N PRO A 225 -6.12 -5.81 -12.00
CA PRO A 225 -6.98 -5.77 -13.18
C PRO A 225 -7.66 -7.12 -13.45
N GLU A 226 -8.96 -7.07 -13.68
CA GLU A 226 -9.68 -8.25 -14.15
C GLU A 226 -9.37 -8.48 -15.64
N PRO A 227 -9.15 -9.74 -16.08
CA PRO A 227 -8.91 -10.02 -17.49
C PRO A 227 -10.17 -9.70 -18.34
N ALA A 228 -11.34 -9.76 -17.72
CA ALA A 228 -12.63 -9.54 -18.37
C ALA A 228 -12.87 -8.07 -18.77
N THR A 229 -12.27 -7.10 -18.06
CA THR A 229 -12.41 -5.67 -18.40
C THR A 229 -11.90 -5.38 -19.81
N TYR A 230 -10.79 -6.01 -20.21
CA TYR A 230 -10.27 -5.91 -21.58
C TYR A 230 -11.11 -6.71 -22.58
N ALA A 231 -11.59 -7.88 -22.18
CA ALA A 231 -12.44 -8.72 -23.01
C ALA A 231 -13.80 -8.08 -23.33
N MET A 232 -14.31 -7.19 -22.48
CA MET A 232 -15.58 -6.45 -22.68
C MET A 232 -15.40 -5.17 -23.53
N LEU A 233 -14.20 -4.60 -23.56
CA LEU A 233 -13.89 -3.42 -24.36
C LEU A 233 -13.82 -3.76 -25.87
N ILE A 234 -13.36 -4.96 -26.21
CA ILE A 234 -13.21 -5.45 -27.59
C ILE A 234 -14.58 -5.58 -28.31
N PRO A 235 -15.62 -6.24 -27.74
CA PRO A 235 -16.97 -6.25 -28.31
C PRO A 235 -17.57 -4.86 -28.43
N GLY A 236 -17.36 -3.99 -27.44
CA GLY A 236 -17.86 -2.61 -27.46
C GLY A 236 -17.33 -1.77 -28.63
N LEU A 237 -16.01 -1.84 -28.87
CA LEU A 237 -15.38 -1.19 -30.02
C LEU A 237 -15.77 -1.86 -31.35
N GLY A 238 -15.89 -3.19 -31.37
CA GLY A 238 -16.36 -3.93 -32.54
C GLY A 238 -17.77 -3.51 -32.96
N LEU A 239 -18.68 -3.31 -32.01
CA LEU A 239 -20.05 -2.84 -32.27
C LEU A 239 -20.05 -1.42 -32.84
N LEU A 240 -19.27 -0.50 -32.26
CA LEU A 240 -19.15 0.88 -32.73
C LEU A 240 -18.55 0.97 -34.14
N GLY A 241 -17.51 0.18 -34.43
CA GLY A 241 -16.93 0.06 -35.77
C GLY A 241 -17.93 -0.45 -36.81
N PHE A 242 -18.71 -1.47 -36.44
CA PHE A 242 -19.76 -2.02 -37.30
C PHE A 242 -20.89 -1.02 -37.57
N MET A 243 -21.33 -0.28 -36.54
CA MET A 243 -22.34 0.78 -36.68
C MET A 243 -21.84 1.95 -37.53
N GLY A 244 -20.58 2.33 -37.41
CA GLY A 244 -19.94 3.35 -38.26
C GLY A 244 -19.91 2.94 -39.74
N ARG A 245 -19.61 1.66 -40.03
CA ARG A 245 -19.56 1.12 -41.40
C ARG A 245 -20.94 1.14 -42.08
N ARG A 246 -22.00 0.75 -41.35
CA ARG A 246 -23.39 0.79 -41.89
C ARG A 246 -23.85 2.20 -42.24
N ARG A 247 -23.44 3.22 -41.48
CA ARG A 247 -23.81 4.62 -41.77
C ARG A 247 -23.15 5.16 -43.04
N LYS A 248 -21.90 4.77 -43.31
CA LYS A 248 -21.22 5.16 -44.58
C LYS A 248 -21.87 4.50 -45.79
N GLN A 249 -22.25 3.22 -45.69
CA GLN A 249 -22.90 2.50 -46.80
C GLN A 249 -24.27 3.08 -47.15
N ARG A 250 -25.02 3.61 -46.18
CA ARG A 250 -26.31 4.29 -46.41
C ARG A 250 -26.23 5.69 -47.00
N LYS A 251 -25.05 6.33 -46.99
CA LYS A 251 -24.83 7.65 -47.62
C LYS A 251 -24.25 7.55 -49.03
N ALA A 252 -23.82 6.36 -49.45
CA ALA A 252 -23.20 6.08 -50.75
C ALA A 252 -24.16 5.38 -51.73
N ALA A 253 -25.41 5.16 -51.32
CA ALA A 253 -26.52 4.66 -52.13
C ALA A 253 -27.64 5.71 -52.11
#